data_AF-A0A959S0F5-F1
#
_entry.id   AF-A0A959S0F5-F1
#
_cell.length_a   1.000
_cell.length_b   1.000
_cell.length_c   1.000
_cell.angle_alpha   90.00
_cell.angle_beta   90.00
_cell.angle_gamma   90.00
#
_symmetry.space_group_name_H-M   'P 1'
#
loop_
_entity.id
_entity.type
_entity.pdbx_description
1 polymer ?
#
loop_
_entity_poly.entity_id
_entity_poly.type
_entity_poly.pdbx_seq_one_letter_code
_entity_poly.pdbx_strand_id
1 'polypeptide(L)'
;YEGQVVGENTRADDMVVNLTKTKKLTNMRSAGADDKARIAPARKFSLEEALEYIQEDEYVEATPSSLRLRKTLLKEHERKRAKNAALSDVKF
;
A
#
# COMPACT_ATOMS: atom_id res chain seq x y z
N TYR A 1 4.46 3.15 -7.34
CA TYR A 1 4.45 4.63 -7.19
C TYR A 1 3.75 4.99 -5.88
N GLU A 2 3.75 6.26 -5.46
CA GLU A 2 3.05 6.65 -4.21
C GLU A 2 1.55 6.36 -4.32
N GLY A 3 0.97 5.69 -3.31
CA GLY A 3 -0.44 5.32 -3.27
C GLY A 3 -0.83 4.08 -4.07
N GLN A 4 0.15 3.38 -4.66
CA GLN A 4 -0.07 2.04 -5.20
C GLN A 4 -0.26 1.04 -4.05
N VAL A 5 -1.26 0.16 -4.17
CA VAL A 5 -1.48 -0.96 -3.24
C VAL A 5 -0.60 -2.12 -3.67
N VAL A 6 0.17 -2.65 -2.73
CA VAL A 6 1.26 -3.62 -2.99
C VAL A 6 1.07 -4.95 -2.25
N GLY A 7 0.06 -5.03 -1.40
CA GLY A 7 -0.24 -6.23 -0.61
C GLY A 7 -1.38 -5.96 0.36
N GLU A 8 -1.73 -7.01 1.10
CA GLU A 8 -2.77 -7.00 2.12
C GLU A 8 -2.14 -6.87 3.51
N ASN A 9 -2.77 -6.08 4.37
CA ASN A 9 -2.40 -6.02 5.78
C ASN A 9 -3.16 -7.11 6.55
N THR A 10 -2.50 -7.75 7.53
CA THR A 10 -3.17 -8.74 8.39
C THR A 10 -4.16 -8.12 9.36
N ARG A 11 -4.09 -6.79 9.54
CA ARG A 11 -5.03 -5.99 10.32
C ARG A 11 -5.99 -5.25 9.39
N ALA A 12 -7.14 -4.87 9.93
CA ALA A 12 -8.19 -4.17 9.19
C ALA A 12 -7.81 -2.73 8.76
N ASP A 13 -6.75 -2.15 9.31
CA ASP A 13 -6.29 -0.80 8.98
C ASP A 13 -5.32 -0.79 7.78
N ASP A 14 -5.40 0.27 6.97
CA ASP A 14 -4.43 0.51 5.91
C ASP A 14 -3.05 0.87 6.49
N MET A 15 -1.99 0.21 6.00
CA MET A 15 -0.60 0.52 6.38
C MET A 15 0.18 1.13 5.22
N VAL A 16 0.75 2.32 5.44
CA VAL A 16 1.67 2.95 4.50
C VAL A 16 3.08 2.44 4.75
N VAL A 17 3.67 1.83 3.72
CA VAL A 17 5.01 1.25 3.79
C VAL A 17 5.94 1.83 2.74
N ASN A 18 7.24 1.85 3.04
CA ASN A 18 8.27 2.19 2.08
C ASN A 18 8.93 0.90 1.57
N LEU A 19 8.83 0.65 0.26
CA LEU A 19 9.43 -0.52 -0.39
C LEU A 19 10.83 -0.26 -0.95
N THR A 20 11.24 1.00 -1.12
CA THR A 20 12.51 1.33 -1.81
C THR A 20 13.66 1.54 -0.84
N LYS A 21 13.36 1.95 0.40
CA LYS A 21 14.38 2.25 1.42
C LYS A 21 14.22 1.34 2.61
N THR A 22 15.31 0.66 2.98
CA THR A 22 15.38 -0.15 4.19
C THR A 22 15.29 0.75 5.42
N LYS A 23 14.37 0.41 6.34
CA LYS A 23 14.36 1.01 7.67
C LYS A 23 15.51 0.40 8.47
N LYS A 24 16.43 1.23 8.98
CA LYS A 24 17.48 0.76 9.89
C LYS A 24 16.81 0.26 11.18
N LEU A 25 16.76 -1.05 11.37
CA LEU A 25 16.26 -1.69 12.57
C LEU A 25 17.29 -1.52 13.69
N THR A 26 17.18 -0.45 14.47
CA THR A 26 18.05 -0.24 15.65
C THR A 26 17.68 -1.14 16.83
N ASN A 27 16.51 -1.79 16.79
CA ASN A 27 16.03 -2.72 17.81
C ASN A 27 16.27 -4.21 17.45
N MET A 28 17.16 -4.50 16.49
CA MET A 28 17.52 -5.89 16.19
C MET A 28 18.63 -6.34 17.14
N ARG A 29 18.27 -7.14 18.14
CA ARG A 29 19.23 -7.89 18.97
C ARG A 29 20.06 -8.73 18.01
N SER A 30 21.37 -8.46 17.94
CA SER A 30 22.35 -9.18 17.13
C SER A 30 22.51 -10.62 17.60
N ALA A 31 21.50 -11.46 17.42
CA ALA A 31 21.65 -12.91 17.45
C ALA A 31 21.76 -13.34 15.99
N GLY A 32 22.94 -13.82 15.60
CA GLY A 32 23.31 -14.06 14.22
C GLY A 32 22.24 -14.80 13.42
N ALA A 33 21.87 -14.22 12.28
CA ALA A 33 21.22 -14.94 11.20
C ALA A 33 21.43 -14.08 9.95
N ASP A 34 22.40 -14.49 9.14
CA ASP A 34 22.45 -14.13 7.72
C ASP A 34 21.30 -14.89 7.02
N ASP A 35 20.07 -14.54 7.38
CA ASP A 35 18.88 -15.11 6.77
C ASP A 35 18.73 -14.49 5.40
N LYS A 36 19.12 -15.25 4.37
CA LYS A 36 18.72 -14.96 2.99
C LYS A 36 17.21 -14.75 2.97
N ALA A 37 16.78 -13.50 2.83
CA ALA A 37 15.37 -13.15 2.83
C ALA A 37 14.62 -13.96 1.76
N ARG A 38 13.82 -14.94 2.20
CA ARG A 38 12.93 -15.71 1.32
C ARG A 38 11.64 -14.92 1.15
N ILE A 39 11.44 -14.37 -0.05
CA ILE A 39 10.22 -13.66 -0.42
C ILE A 39 9.20 -14.69 -0.93
N ALA A 40 8.03 -14.75 -0.30
CA ALA A 40 6.92 -15.58 -0.77
C ALA A 40 6.46 -15.10 -2.16
N PRO A 41 5.99 -16.00 -3.04
CA PRO A 41 5.51 -15.61 -4.36
C PRO A 41 4.34 -14.62 -4.24
N ALA A 42 4.35 -13.59 -5.08
CA ALA A 42 3.29 -12.58 -5.10
C ALA A 42 1.96 -13.19 -5.60
N ARG A 43 0.86 -12.79 -4.97
CA ARG A 43 -0.48 -13.09 -5.45
C ARG A 43 -0.75 -12.26 -6.71
N LYS A 44 -1.08 -12.93 -7.82
CA LYS A 44 -1.43 -12.28 -9.08
C LYS A 44 -2.94 -12.35 -9.25
N PHE A 45 -3.57 -11.19 -9.36
CA PHE A 45 -5.01 -11.08 -9.56
C PHE A 45 -5.35 -11.10 -11.06
N SER A 46 -6.47 -11.75 -11.41
CA SER A 46 -7.15 -11.47 -12.67
C SER A 46 -7.85 -10.11 -12.64
N LEU A 47 -8.38 -9.66 -13.78
CA LEU A 47 -9.14 -8.40 -13.83
C LEU A 47 -10.41 -8.48 -12.98
N GLU A 48 -11.10 -9.60 -13.06
CA GLU A 48 -12.34 -9.87 -12.34
C GLU A 48 -12.08 -9.93 -10.83
N GLU A 49 -11.05 -10.67 -10.40
CA GLU A 49 -10.67 -10.73 -8.98
C GLU A 49 -10.26 -9.35 -8.44
N ALA A 50 -9.55 -8.55 -9.24
CA ALA A 50 -9.16 -7.20 -8.83
C ALA A 50 -10.38 -6.27 -8.68
N LEU A 51 -11.38 -6.39 -9.55
CA LEU A 51 -12.61 -5.61 -9.48
C LEU A 51 -13.49 -6.01 -8.28
N GLU A 52 -13.48 -7.28 -7.88
CA GLU A 52 -14.16 -7.74 -6.68
C GLU A 52 -13.41 -7.34 -5.40
N TYR A 53 -12.07 -7.22 -5.47
CA TYR A 53 -11.22 -6.95 -4.32
C TYR A 53 -11.19 -5.46 -3.89
N ILE A 54 -11.32 -4.52 -4.82
CA ILE A 54 -11.18 -3.09 -4.52
C ILE A 54 -12.24 -2.55 -3.55
N GLN A 55 -11.84 -1.56 -2.75
CA GLN A 55 -12.75 -0.78 -1.91
C GLN A 55 -13.21 0.52 -2.60
N GLU A 56 -14.19 1.22 -2.00
CA GLU A 56 -14.74 2.49 -2.53
C GLU A 56 -13.68 3.60 -2.70
N ASP A 57 -12.61 3.58 -1.92
CA ASP A 57 -11.51 4.56 -1.99
C ASP A 57 -10.35 4.10 -2.89
N GLU A 58 -10.54 3.05 -3.67
CA GLU A 58 -9.53 2.40 -4.52
C GLU A 58 -9.94 2.32 -5.99
N TYR A 59 -8.93 2.26 -6.86
CA TYR A 59 -9.09 2.05 -8.29
C TYR A 59 -8.19 0.93 -8.80
N VAL A 60 -8.70 0.23 -9.81
CA VAL A 60 -7.92 -0.66 -10.65
C VAL A 60 -7.38 0.14 -11.84
N GLU A 61 -6.06 0.30 -11.90
CA GLU A 61 -5.38 0.84 -13.05
C GLU A 61 -5.07 -0.30 -14.04
N ALA A 62 -5.79 -0.32 -15.15
CA ALA A 62 -5.62 -1.32 -16.20
C ALA A 62 -4.85 -0.72 -17.39
N THR A 63 -3.77 -1.38 -17.79
CA THR A 63 -3.06 -1.16 -19.06
C THR A 63 -2.97 -2.48 -19.82
N PRO A 64 -2.73 -2.48 -21.15
CA PRO A 64 -2.67 -3.71 -21.94
C PRO A 64 -1.66 -4.75 -21.44
N SER A 65 -0.62 -4.30 -20.73
CA SER A 65 0.46 -5.14 -20.21
C SER A 65 0.42 -5.34 -18.70
N SER A 66 -0.41 -4.60 -17.96
CA SER A 66 -0.36 -4.64 -16.50
C SER A 66 -1.67 -4.22 -15.83
N LEU A 67 -1.95 -4.88 -14.71
CA LEU A 67 -3.03 -4.53 -13.80
C LEU A 67 -2.43 -4.09 -12.47
N ARG A 68 -2.88 -2.95 -11.94
CA ARG A 68 -2.40 -2.43 -10.65
C ARG A 68 -3.57 -1.95 -9.79
N LEU A 69 -3.45 -2.15 -8.48
CA LEU A 69 -4.35 -1.58 -7.48
C LEU A 69 -3.74 -0.30 -6.93
N ARG A 70 -4.56 0.73 -6.72
CA ARG A 70 -4.14 2.01 -6.15
C ARG A 70 -5.26 2.65 -5.35
N LYS A 71 -4.89 3.52 -4.41
CA LYS A 71 -5.85 4.43 -3.77
C LYS A 71 -6.25 5.55 -4.72
N THR A 72 -7.45 6.08 -4.52
CA THR A 72 -7.98 7.26 -5.22
C THR A 72 -7.10 8.47 -4.93
N LEU A 73 -6.90 8.75 -3.65
CA LEU A 73 -5.96 9.75 -3.15
C LEU A 73 -4.60 9.11 -2.94
N LEU A 74 -3.64 9.47 -3.79
CA LEU A 74 -2.31 8.85 -3.78
C LEU A 74 -1.54 9.17 -2.50
N LYS A 75 -1.59 10.45 -2.09
CA LYS A 75 -0.80 10.91 -0.97
C LYS A 75 -1.48 10.62 0.35
N GLU A 76 -0.69 10.21 1.34
CA GLU A 76 -1.21 9.86 2.66
C GLU A 76 -1.89 11.04 3.36
N HIS A 77 -1.32 12.25 3.26
CA HIS A 77 -1.89 13.43 3.90
C HIS A 77 -3.23 13.84 3.29
N GLU A 78 -3.41 13.67 1.97
CA GLU A 78 -4.68 13.90 1.29
C GLU A 78 -5.74 12.91 1.80
N ARG A 79 -5.38 11.63 2.00
CA ARG A 79 -6.27 10.63 2.61
C ARG A 79 -6.68 10.97 4.04
N LYS A 80 -5.73 11.38 4.88
CA LYS A 80 -6.02 11.80 6.27
C LYS A 80 -6.95 13.01 6.32
N ARG A 81 -6.75 13.97 5.41
CA ARG A 81 -7.61 15.14 5.27
C ARG A 81 -9.02 14.76 4.80
N ALA A 82 -9.14 13.86 3.82
CA ALA A 82 -10.45 13.41 3.33
C ALA A 82 -11.25 12.63 4.39
N LYS A 83 -10.57 11.81 5.22
CA LYS A 83 -11.21 11.11 6.35
C LYS A 83 -11.68 12.07 7.45
N ASN A 84 -11.01 13.22 7.61
CA ASN A 84 -11.33 14.23 8.61
C ASN A 84 -12.03 15.44 7.95
N ALA A 85 -13.35 15.41 7.84
CA ALA A 85 -14.15 16.50 7.27
C ALA A 85 -13.87 17.89 7.89
N ALA A 86 -13.36 17.96 9.13
CA ALA A 86 -12.94 19.21 9.76
C ALA A 86 -11.66 19.85 9.16
N LEU A 87 -10.81 19.08 8.46
CA LEU A 87 -9.58 19.56 7.83
C LEU A 87 -9.75 19.87 6.33
N SER A 88 -10.86 19.52 5.69
CA SER A 88 -11.05 19.74 4.24
C SER A 88 -11.11 21.22 3.85
N ASP A 89 -11.45 22.12 4.78
CA ASP A 89 -11.67 23.54 4.49
C ASP A 89 -10.46 24.46 4.77
N VAL A 90 -9.34 23.93 5.26
CA VAL A 90 -8.12 24.73 5.46
C VAL A 90 -7.37 24.85 4.12
N LYS A 91 -7.72 25.87 3.32
CA LYS A 91 -6.92 26.27 2.15
C LYS A 91 -5.77 27.16 2.63
N PHE A 92 -4.54 26.77 2.28
CA PHE A 92 -3.38 27.66 2.25
C PHE A 92 -3.25 28.25 0.85
#